data_AF-A0A372LL61-F1
#
_entry.id   AF-A0A372LL61-F1
#
_cell.length_a   1.000
_cell.length_b   1.000
_cell.length_c   1.000
_cell.angle_alpha   90.00
_cell.angle_beta   90.00
_cell.angle_gamma   90.00
#
_symmetry.space_group_name_H-M   'P 1'
#
loop_
_entity.id
_entity.type
_entity.pdbx_description
1 polymer ?
#
loop_
_entity_poly.entity_id
_entity_poly.type
_entity_poly.pdbx_seq_one_letter_code
_entity_poly.pdbx_strand_id
1 'polypeptide(L)'
;MREAVDLADQFLQRLEEILNLLGIRFTQMRDSEMRFGFDIDDTLINLREHAFHIYNKKLNKKVSIDHFHKLNRVEIHEPFGLTEEQGREMWQNSLEDIYYTSCTPFTNAVETLQDLDKLGHEIFYITARPKEHGERTKEWLKAQGFPVRDERFFYGMQDHEKVEIINKLELDYYFDDKPEVIHTLMNESLKVYIMDQSYNRHLNLPRILEWTDLHKIINNAKPVKTI
;
A
#
# COMPACT_ATOMS: atom_id res chain seq x y z
N MET A 1 25.26 -6.25 28.92
CA MET A 1 24.67 -5.34 27.91
C MET A 1 25.77 -4.66 27.11
N ARG A 2 26.68 -3.92 27.75
CA ARG A 2 27.86 -3.33 27.08
C ARG A 2 28.72 -4.35 26.33
N GLU A 3 29.04 -5.47 26.97
CA GLU A 3 29.80 -6.56 26.36
C GLU A 3 29.10 -7.20 25.14
N ALA A 4 27.77 -7.21 25.10
CA ALA A 4 27.01 -7.75 23.96
C ALA A 4 27.02 -6.79 22.77
N VAL A 5 27.02 -5.47 23.04
CA VAL A 5 27.19 -4.43 22.03
C VAL A 5 28.62 -4.48 21.47
N ASP A 6 29.62 -4.58 22.33
CA ASP A 6 31.03 -4.67 21.92
C ASP A 6 31.28 -5.93 21.06
N LEU A 7 30.62 -7.05 21.36
CA LEU A 7 30.71 -8.28 20.57
C LEU A 7 30.04 -8.14 19.19
N ALA A 8 28.91 -7.44 19.11
CA ALA A 8 28.20 -7.17 17.86
C ALA A 8 29.01 -6.22 16.96
N ASP A 9 29.62 -5.18 17.53
CA ASP A 9 30.47 -4.25 16.80
C ASP A 9 31.73 -4.94 16.25
N GLN A 10 32.36 -5.81 17.04
CA GLN A 10 33.49 -6.61 16.57
C GLN A 10 33.10 -7.60 15.46
N PHE A 11 31.90 -8.17 15.53
CA PHE A 11 31.39 -9.04 14.48
C PHE A 11 31.15 -8.28 13.18
N LEU A 12 30.51 -7.10 13.26
CA LEU A 12 30.26 -6.24 12.11
C LEU A 12 31.56 -5.78 11.44
N GLN A 13 32.56 -5.40 12.24
CA GLN A 13 33.86 -4.96 11.73
C GLN A 13 34.59 -6.10 11.01
N ARG A 14 34.56 -7.32 11.54
CA ARG A 14 35.12 -8.50 10.87
C ARG A 14 34.37 -8.86 9.59
N LEU A 15 33.04 -8.74 9.60
CA LEU A 15 32.21 -8.97 8.40
C LEU A 15 32.59 -7.96 7.31
N GLU A 16 32.77 -6.70 7.66
CA GLU A 16 33.17 -5.61 6.76
C GLU A 16 34.56 -5.84 6.15
N GLU A 17 35.53 -6.33 6.93
CA GLU A 17 36.85 -6.74 6.43
C GLU A 17 36.76 -7.91 5.42
N ILE A 18 35.98 -8.95 5.74
CA ILE A 18 35.80 -10.12 4.86
C ILE A 18 35.16 -9.71 3.53
N LEU A 19 34.13 -8.86 3.59
CA LEU A 19 33.44 -8.38 2.40
C LEU A 19 34.37 -7.55 1.52
N ASN A 20 35.16 -6.64 2.10
CA ASN A 20 36.15 -5.86 1.36
C ASN A 20 37.22 -6.73 0.68
N LEU A 21 37.68 -7.81 1.33
CA LEU A 21 38.63 -8.78 0.74
C LEU A 21 38.03 -9.51 -0.46
N LEU A 22 36.72 -9.72 -0.48
CA LEU A 22 35.97 -10.31 -1.60
C LEU A 22 35.62 -9.28 -2.70
N GLY A 23 36.06 -8.03 -2.58
CA GLY A 23 35.67 -6.94 -3.49
C GLY A 23 34.22 -6.48 -3.32
N ILE A 24 33.54 -6.95 -2.27
CA ILE A 24 32.17 -6.60 -1.92
C ILE A 24 32.26 -5.42 -0.94
N ARG A 25 32.04 -4.20 -1.42
CA ARG A 25 31.99 -3.06 -0.49
C ARG A 25 30.82 -3.26 0.47
N PHE A 26 30.99 -2.99 1.76
CA PHE A 26 29.89 -3.00 2.74
C PHE A 26 28.73 -2.07 2.36
N THR A 27 29.05 -1.00 1.61
CA THR A 27 28.08 -0.10 0.97
C THR A 27 27.22 -0.77 -0.12
N GLN A 28 27.57 -1.95 -0.62
CA GLN A 28 26.75 -2.76 -1.54
C GLN A 28 25.77 -3.69 -0.81
N MET A 29 25.86 -3.82 0.52
CA MET A 29 24.90 -4.57 1.34
C MET A 29 23.88 -3.68 2.04
N ARG A 30 24.08 -2.35 2.04
CA ARG A 30 22.94 -1.45 2.12
C ARG A 30 22.22 -1.60 0.79
N ASP A 31 21.10 -2.31 0.80
CA ASP A 31 20.06 -2.00 -0.18
C ASP A 31 19.97 -0.48 -0.23
N SER A 32 20.19 0.11 -1.40
CA SER A 32 20.00 1.56 -1.55
C SER A 32 18.66 1.87 -0.92
N GLU A 33 18.64 2.79 0.04
CA GLU A 33 17.42 3.25 0.69
C GLU A 33 16.40 3.57 -0.41
N MET A 34 15.31 2.79 -0.44
CA MET A 34 14.25 2.91 -1.44
C MET A 34 13.06 3.63 -0.81
N ARG A 35 12.30 4.34 -1.65
CA ARG A 35 11.15 5.14 -1.26
C ARG A 35 9.88 4.53 -1.85
N PHE A 36 9.01 4.05 -0.98
CA PHE A 36 7.78 3.35 -1.33
C PHE A 36 6.56 4.20 -0.98
N GLY A 37 5.67 4.45 -1.94
CA GLY A 37 4.37 5.05 -1.69
C GLY A 37 3.24 4.03 -1.81
N PHE A 38 2.27 4.13 -0.92
CA PHE A 38 1.12 3.24 -0.87
C PHE A 38 -0.17 4.06 -0.78
N ASP A 39 -1.13 3.74 -1.65
CA ASP A 39 -2.53 3.98 -1.32
C ASP A 39 -2.97 3.09 -0.14
N ILE A 40 -4.11 3.42 0.46
CA ILE A 40 -4.66 2.71 1.61
C ILE A 40 -5.85 1.83 1.22
N ASP A 41 -6.88 2.42 0.61
CA ASP A 41 -8.20 1.81 0.48
C ASP A 41 -8.20 0.82 -0.69
N ASP A 42 -8.49 -0.45 -0.43
CA ASP A 42 -8.35 -1.54 -1.42
C ASP A 42 -6.93 -1.75 -1.97
N THR A 43 -5.94 -1.10 -1.35
CA THR A 43 -4.51 -1.33 -1.56
C THR A 43 -3.88 -2.03 -0.36
N LEU A 44 -3.93 -1.41 0.82
CA LEU A 44 -3.42 -1.99 2.08
C LEU A 44 -4.53 -2.65 2.90
N ILE A 45 -5.79 -2.23 2.72
CA ILE A 45 -6.93 -2.69 3.53
C ILE A 45 -8.12 -3.06 2.64
N ASN A 46 -8.94 -4.01 3.09
CA ASN A 46 -10.07 -4.54 2.32
C ASN A 46 -11.34 -3.69 2.46
N LEU A 47 -11.28 -2.42 2.02
CA LEU A 47 -12.32 -1.43 2.31
C LEU A 47 -13.64 -1.71 1.60
N ARG A 48 -13.61 -1.98 0.29
CA ARG A 48 -14.85 -2.15 -0.49
C ARG A 48 -15.61 -3.41 -0.11
N GLU A 49 -14.92 -4.51 0.17
CA GLU A 49 -15.57 -5.73 0.64
C GLU A 49 -16.20 -5.51 2.03
N HIS A 50 -15.50 -4.81 2.91
CA HIS A 50 -16.04 -4.41 4.21
C HIS A 50 -17.30 -3.54 4.05
N ALA A 51 -17.26 -2.54 3.16
CA ALA A 51 -18.42 -1.72 2.82
C ALA A 51 -19.58 -2.55 2.22
N PHE A 52 -19.28 -3.55 1.41
CA PHE A 52 -20.27 -4.48 0.84
C PHE A 52 -21.02 -5.25 1.94
N HIS A 53 -20.31 -5.70 2.98
CA HIS A 53 -20.95 -6.33 4.15
C HIS A 53 -21.81 -5.34 4.94
N ILE A 54 -21.37 -4.08 5.10
CA ILE A 54 -22.17 -3.02 5.72
C ILE A 54 -23.46 -2.77 4.93
N TYR A 55 -23.39 -2.73 3.59
CA TYR A 55 -24.57 -2.55 2.74
C TYR A 55 -25.57 -3.68 2.92
N ASN A 56 -25.12 -4.93 2.95
CA ASN A 56 -25.99 -6.08 3.25
C ASN A 56 -26.72 -5.90 4.58
N LYS A 57 -26.00 -5.50 5.63
CA LYS A 57 -26.58 -5.27 6.96
C LYS A 57 -27.59 -4.12 6.96
N LYS A 58 -27.21 -2.95 6.43
CA LYS A 58 -28.05 -1.73 6.43
C LYS A 58 -29.30 -1.87 5.57
N LEU A 59 -29.19 -2.53 4.42
CA LEU A 59 -30.30 -2.74 3.50
C LEU A 59 -31.12 -4.00 3.82
N ASN A 60 -30.73 -4.74 4.85
CA ASN A 60 -31.31 -6.05 5.21
C ASN A 60 -31.38 -7.00 4.01
N LYS A 61 -30.28 -7.07 3.25
CA LYS A 61 -30.11 -7.95 2.08
C LYS A 61 -29.11 -9.07 2.38
N LYS A 62 -29.11 -10.08 1.50
CA LYS A 62 -28.19 -11.21 1.51
C LYS A 62 -27.59 -11.40 0.12
N VAL A 63 -27.00 -10.34 -0.42
CA VAL A 63 -26.31 -10.38 -1.70
C VAL A 63 -25.03 -11.20 -1.51
N SER A 64 -24.85 -12.26 -2.32
CA SER A 64 -23.64 -13.08 -2.31
C SER A 64 -22.40 -12.23 -2.61
N ILE A 65 -21.29 -12.55 -1.94
CA ILE A 65 -19.99 -11.95 -2.20
C ILE A 65 -19.48 -12.23 -3.63
N ASP A 66 -20.00 -13.29 -4.28
CA ASP A 66 -19.68 -13.57 -5.69
C ASP A 66 -20.05 -12.41 -6.62
N HIS A 67 -21.09 -11.64 -6.29
CA HIS A 67 -21.44 -10.45 -7.08
C HIS A 67 -20.41 -9.33 -6.88
N PHE A 68 -19.88 -9.17 -5.67
CA PHE A 68 -18.80 -8.22 -5.40
C PHE A 68 -17.54 -8.56 -6.20
N HIS A 69 -17.11 -9.82 -6.18
CA HIS A 69 -15.92 -10.26 -6.92
C HIS A 69 -16.06 -10.23 -8.45
N LYS A 70 -17.27 -10.03 -8.97
CA LYS A 70 -17.56 -9.85 -10.41
C LYS A 70 -17.64 -8.38 -10.84
N LEU A 71 -17.59 -7.43 -9.90
CA LEU A 71 -17.65 -6.02 -10.23
C LEU A 71 -16.48 -5.61 -11.10
N ASN A 72 -16.78 -4.96 -12.23
CA ASN A 72 -15.81 -4.38 -13.16
C ASN A 72 -15.61 -2.87 -12.95
N ARG A 73 -16.09 -2.34 -11.81
CA ARG A 73 -16.03 -0.92 -11.42
C ARG A 73 -15.74 -0.76 -9.92
N VAL A 74 -15.33 0.43 -9.53
CA VAL A 74 -15.02 0.77 -8.12
C VAL A 74 -16.29 0.79 -7.28
N GLU A 75 -17.39 1.34 -7.76
CA GLU A 75 -18.59 1.44 -6.92
C GLU A 75 -19.25 0.06 -6.68
N ILE A 76 -19.81 -0.13 -5.49
CA ILE A 76 -20.32 -1.43 -5.01
C ILE A 76 -21.85 -1.49 -4.94
N HIS A 77 -22.56 -0.46 -5.40
CA HIS A 77 -24.00 -0.29 -5.17
C HIS A 77 -24.88 -1.13 -6.09
N GLU A 78 -24.41 -1.46 -7.30
CA GLU A 78 -25.19 -2.17 -8.32
C GLU A 78 -25.73 -3.54 -7.87
N PRO A 79 -24.96 -4.42 -7.17
CA PRO A 79 -25.48 -5.70 -6.68
C PRO A 79 -26.64 -5.56 -5.69
N PHE A 80 -26.81 -4.37 -5.11
CA PHE A 80 -27.92 -4.04 -4.22
C PHE A 80 -29.10 -3.39 -4.97
N GLY A 81 -29.07 -3.29 -6.30
CA GLY A 81 -30.13 -2.71 -7.11
C GLY A 81 -30.32 -1.20 -6.88
N LEU A 82 -29.27 -0.52 -6.44
CA LEU A 82 -29.27 0.94 -6.27
C LEU A 82 -28.85 1.62 -7.57
N THR A 83 -29.35 2.83 -7.82
CA THR A 83 -28.85 3.70 -8.89
C THR A 83 -27.50 4.33 -8.51
N GLU A 84 -26.82 4.98 -9.45
CA GLU A 84 -25.59 5.76 -9.17
C GLU A 84 -25.79 6.79 -8.05
N GLU A 85 -26.90 7.54 -8.10
CA GLU A 85 -27.21 8.55 -7.11
C GLU A 85 -27.45 7.93 -5.73
N GLN A 86 -28.26 6.87 -5.67
CA GLN A 86 -28.52 6.13 -4.42
C GLN A 86 -27.25 5.45 -3.89
N GLY A 87 -26.39 4.95 -4.76
CA GLY A 87 -25.11 4.35 -4.41
C GLY A 87 -24.16 5.35 -3.79
N ARG A 88 -24.04 6.54 -4.40
CA ARG A 88 -23.28 7.67 -3.87
C ARG A 88 -23.82 8.10 -2.51
N GLU A 89 -25.12 8.27 -2.36
CA GLU A 89 -25.75 8.61 -1.08
C GLU A 89 -25.52 7.55 -0.02
N MET A 90 -25.66 6.27 -0.38
CA MET A 90 -25.42 5.15 0.52
C MET A 90 -23.97 5.12 1.01
N TRP A 91 -23.01 5.42 0.14
CA TRP A 91 -21.59 5.50 0.50
C TRP A 91 -21.35 6.63 1.48
N GLN A 92 -21.80 7.84 1.15
CA GLN A 92 -21.66 9.03 1.99
C GLN A 92 -22.29 8.85 3.37
N ASN A 93 -23.52 8.30 3.43
CA ASN A 93 -24.22 8.01 4.67
C ASN A 93 -23.63 6.82 5.47
N SER A 94 -22.66 6.12 4.90
CA SER A 94 -21.98 4.98 5.53
C SER A 94 -20.50 5.22 5.80
N LEU A 95 -19.95 6.39 5.47
CA LEU A 95 -18.51 6.68 5.62
C LEU A 95 -17.98 6.39 7.03
N GLU A 96 -18.70 6.82 8.07
CA GLU A 96 -18.27 6.56 9.46
C GLU A 96 -18.18 5.05 9.75
N ASP A 97 -19.18 4.26 9.32
CA ASP A 97 -19.15 2.81 9.53
C ASP A 97 -18.04 2.16 8.69
N ILE A 98 -17.88 2.60 7.44
CA ILE A 98 -16.92 2.03 6.48
C ILE A 98 -15.48 2.29 6.97
N TYR A 99 -15.18 3.51 7.42
CA TYR A 99 -13.81 3.89 7.80
C TYR A 99 -13.42 3.47 9.21
N TYR A 100 -14.38 3.31 10.13
CA TYR A 100 -14.07 3.23 11.56
C TYR A 100 -14.65 2.01 12.28
N THR A 101 -15.10 1.01 11.53
CA THR A 101 -15.38 -0.32 12.09
C THR A 101 -14.28 -1.31 11.71
N SER A 102 -14.54 -2.61 11.82
CA SER A 102 -13.55 -3.69 11.72
C SER A 102 -13.10 -3.98 10.28
N CYS A 103 -12.72 -2.96 9.50
CA CYS A 103 -12.03 -3.16 8.24
C CYS A 103 -10.67 -3.82 8.54
N THR A 104 -10.28 -4.82 7.76
CA THR A 104 -9.04 -5.56 7.99
C THR A 104 -7.98 -5.16 6.98
N PRO A 105 -6.70 -5.06 7.39
CA PRO A 105 -5.58 -5.07 6.46
C PRO A 105 -5.63 -6.31 5.54
N PHE A 106 -5.12 -6.19 4.33
CA PHE A 106 -4.87 -7.37 3.51
C PHE A 106 -3.80 -8.25 4.15
N THR A 107 -3.89 -9.56 3.90
CA THR A 107 -2.94 -10.54 4.41
C THR A 107 -1.49 -10.12 4.10
N ASN A 108 -0.63 -10.18 5.11
CA ASN A 108 0.79 -9.81 5.06
C ASN A 108 1.10 -8.32 4.80
N ALA A 109 0.10 -7.43 4.65
CA ALA A 109 0.35 -6.01 4.37
C ALA A 109 1.15 -5.34 5.50
N VAL A 110 0.75 -5.59 6.76
CA VAL A 110 1.39 -5.00 7.94
C VAL A 110 2.82 -5.52 8.07
N GLU A 111 3.00 -6.84 8.00
CA GLU A 111 4.28 -7.51 8.14
C GLU A 111 5.26 -7.08 7.05
N THR A 112 4.83 -7.03 5.79
CA THR A 112 5.66 -6.58 4.68
C THR A 112 6.12 -5.14 4.86
N LEU A 113 5.24 -4.20 5.23
CA LEU A 113 5.64 -2.81 5.43
C LEU A 113 6.54 -2.64 6.65
N GLN A 114 6.29 -3.37 7.74
CA GLN A 114 7.21 -3.40 8.90
C GLN A 114 8.61 -3.89 8.52
N ASP A 115 8.71 -4.90 7.65
CA ASP A 115 10.01 -5.40 7.21
C ASP A 115 10.74 -4.41 6.31
N LEU A 116 10.03 -3.65 5.46
CA LEU A 116 10.63 -2.53 4.72
C LEU A 116 11.20 -1.44 5.65
N ASP A 117 10.44 -1.04 6.68
CA ASP A 117 10.90 -0.01 7.64
C ASP A 117 12.11 -0.51 8.44
N LYS A 118 12.13 -1.78 8.85
CA LYS A 118 13.30 -2.41 9.52
C LYS A 118 14.54 -2.45 8.64
N LEU A 119 14.38 -2.61 7.33
CA LEU A 119 15.48 -2.55 6.34
C LEU A 119 15.95 -1.13 6.05
N GLY A 120 15.30 -0.12 6.65
CA GLY A 120 15.67 1.28 6.51
C GLY A 120 15.11 1.95 5.24
N HIS A 121 14.08 1.36 4.62
CA HIS A 121 13.39 1.99 3.50
C HIS A 121 12.42 3.08 3.97
N GLU A 122 12.14 4.05 3.10
CA GLU A 122 11.14 5.08 3.38
C GLU A 122 9.75 4.65 2.92
N ILE A 123 8.76 4.81 3.78
CA ILE A 123 7.37 4.45 3.52
C ILE A 123 6.51 5.72 3.59
N PHE A 124 5.73 5.92 2.53
CA PHE A 124 4.80 7.03 2.36
C PHE A 124 3.38 6.48 2.20
N TYR A 125 2.43 7.04 2.94
CA TYR A 125 1.01 6.72 2.80
C TYR A 125 0.33 7.90 2.11
N ILE A 126 -0.37 7.64 1.02
CA ILE A 126 -0.89 8.67 0.11
C ILE A 126 -2.32 8.29 -0.23
N THR A 127 -3.31 8.96 0.36
CA THR A 127 -4.73 8.58 0.23
C THR A 127 -5.60 9.75 -0.22
N ALA A 128 -6.64 9.44 -1.00
CA ALA A 128 -7.68 10.38 -1.40
C ALA A 128 -8.81 10.51 -0.36
N ARG A 129 -8.66 9.93 0.85
CA ARG A 129 -9.65 10.10 1.91
C ARG A 129 -9.85 11.59 2.23
N PRO A 130 -11.10 12.05 2.45
CA PRO A 130 -11.38 13.43 2.81
C PRO A 130 -10.64 13.87 4.08
N LYS A 131 -10.35 15.18 4.16
CA LYS A 131 -9.46 15.76 5.18
C LYS A 131 -9.91 15.47 6.61
N GLU A 132 -11.21 15.47 6.85
CA GLU A 132 -11.86 15.17 8.13
C GLU A 132 -11.59 13.75 8.64
N HIS A 133 -11.20 12.82 7.75
CA HIS A 133 -10.92 11.42 8.09
C HIS A 133 -9.42 11.11 8.20
N GLY A 134 -8.54 12.04 7.81
CA GLY A 134 -7.10 11.81 7.68
C GLY A 134 -6.41 11.41 8.98
N GLU A 135 -6.52 12.25 10.01
CA GLU A 135 -5.86 11.98 11.31
C GLU A 135 -6.35 10.69 11.95
N ARG A 136 -7.67 10.40 11.89
CA ARG A 136 -8.21 9.14 12.42
C ARG A 136 -7.73 7.93 11.63
N THR A 137 -7.59 8.06 10.30
CA THR A 137 -7.03 6.99 9.45
C THR A 137 -5.57 6.72 9.81
N LYS A 138 -4.79 7.78 10.01
CA LYS A 138 -3.38 7.70 10.44
C LYS A 138 -3.23 6.96 11.77
N GLU A 139 -4.00 7.37 12.78
CA GLU A 139 -3.97 6.72 14.10
C GLU A 139 -4.49 5.27 14.05
N TRP A 140 -5.49 4.99 13.21
CA TRP A 140 -5.97 3.64 12.99
C TRP A 140 -4.88 2.74 12.36
N LEU A 141 -4.16 3.21 11.34
CA LEU A 141 -3.06 2.46 10.72
C LEU A 141 -1.94 2.17 11.73
N LYS A 142 -1.56 3.16 12.56
CA LYS A 142 -0.62 2.94 13.67
C LYS A 142 -1.10 1.85 14.62
N ALA A 143 -2.38 1.88 14.98
CA ALA A 143 -2.99 0.87 15.86
C ALA A 143 -3.04 -0.53 15.24
N GLN A 144 -3.11 -0.64 13.90
CA GLN A 144 -2.96 -1.91 13.19
C GLN A 144 -1.50 -2.39 13.08
N GLY A 145 -0.52 -1.57 13.47
CA GLY A 145 0.90 -1.91 13.44
C GLY A 145 1.63 -1.47 12.17
N PHE A 146 1.01 -0.67 11.30
CA PHE A 146 1.72 -0.09 10.16
C PHE A 146 2.80 0.92 10.62
N PRO A 147 4.00 0.91 10.01
CA PRO A 147 5.06 1.87 10.33
C PRO A 147 4.72 3.24 9.75
N VAL A 148 3.92 4.02 10.46
CA VAL A 148 3.47 5.36 10.04
C VAL A 148 4.37 6.43 10.64
N ARG A 149 4.90 7.31 9.79
CA ARG A 149 5.54 8.57 10.18
C ARG A 149 4.68 9.75 9.74
N ASP A 150 4.45 10.70 10.64
CA ASP A 150 3.49 11.79 10.43
C ASP A 150 3.87 12.67 9.24
N GLU A 151 5.16 12.90 9.02
CA GLU A 151 5.69 13.68 7.89
C GLU A 151 5.63 12.96 6.54
N ARG A 152 5.27 11.66 6.53
CA ARG A 152 5.15 10.81 5.33
C ARG A 152 3.71 10.34 5.09
N PHE A 153 2.73 11.01 5.70
CA PHE A 153 1.32 10.65 5.61
C PHE A 153 0.51 11.78 4.96
N PHE A 154 0.02 11.55 3.73
CA PHE A 154 -0.66 12.55 2.89
C PHE A 154 -2.12 12.16 2.66
N TYR A 155 -3.03 13.10 2.92
CA TYR A 155 -4.49 12.91 2.81
C TYR A 155 -5.21 14.22 2.49
N GLY A 156 -6.51 14.12 2.21
CA GLY A 156 -7.38 15.28 1.99
C GLY A 156 -7.24 15.91 0.61
N MET A 157 -6.87 15.09 -0.39
CA MET A 157 -6.67 15.50 -1.77
C MET A 157 -7.55 14.69 -2.73
N GLN A 158 -7.81 15.24 -3.92
CA GLN A 158 -8.40 14.52 -5.04
C GLN A 158 -7.34 13.71 -5.80
N ASP A 159 -7.77 12.80 -6.68
CA ASP A 159 -6.85 11.91 -7.41
C ASP A 159 -5.81 12.68 -8.27
N HIS A 160 -6.16 13.83 -8.86
CA HIS A 160 -5.20 14.64 -9.62
C HIS A 160 -4.14 15.31 -8.72
N GLU A 161 -4.55 15.85 -7.57
CA GLU A 161 -3.64 16.42 -6.56
C GLU A 161 -2.76 15.32 -5.94
N LYS A 162 -3.29 14.11 -5.79
CA LYS A 162 -2.56 12.92 -5.33
C LYS A 162 -1.38 12.61 -6.26
N VAL A 163 -1.61 12.62 -7.57
CA VAL A 163 -0.56 12.42 -8.59
C VAL A 163 0.52 13.49 -8.48
N GLU A 164 0.17 14.76 -8.25
CA GLU A 164 1.16 15.82 -8.06
C GLU A 164 2.04 15.60 -6.82
N ILE A 165 1.43 15.15 -5.71
CA ILE A 165 2.18 14.80 -4.49
C ILE A 165 3.14 13.66 -4.77
N ILE A 166 2.68 12.59 -5.42
CA ILE A 166 3.51 11.43 -5.77
C ILE A 166 4.73 11.85 -6.60
N ASN A 167 4.54 12.71 -7.61
CA ASN A 167 5.64 13.19 -8.45
C ASN A 167 6.66 14.04 -7.66
N LYS A 168 6.24 14.79 -6.63
CA LYS A 168 7.13 15.57 -5.77
C LYS A 168 7.89 14.71 -4.75
N LEU A 169 7.38 13.52 -4.45
CA LEU A 169 7.97 12.63 -3.47
C LEU A 169 9.12 11.79 -4.04
N GLU A 170 9.41 11.82 -5.34
CA GLU A 170 10.54 11.09 -5.96
C GLU A 170 10.63 9.63 -5.46
N LEU A 171 9.49 8.92 -5.53
CA LEU A 171 9.38 7.54 -5.09
C LEU A 171 10.05 6.59 -6.10
N ASP A 172 10.57 5.46 -5.61
CA ASP A 172 11.03 4.36 -6.46
C ASP A 172 9.87 3.44 -6.86
N TYR A 173 8.93 3.23 -5.93
CA TYR A 173 7.77 2.37 -6.11
C TYR A 173 6.49 3.04 -5.63
N TYR A 174 5.40 2.81 -6.34
CA TYR A 174 4.06 3.22 -5.93
C TYR A 174 3.02 2.12 -6.16
N PHE A 175 2.13 1.93 -5.17
CA PHE A 175 1.09 0.90 -5.18
C PHE A 175 -0.28 1.54 -4.99
N ASP A 176 -1.23 1.18 -5.86
CA ASP A 176 -2.59 1.71 -5.85
C ASP A 176 -3.53 0.72 -6.55
N ASP A 177 -4.79 0.67 -6.17
CA ASP A 177 -5.79 -0.17 -6.81
C ASP A 177 -6.40 0.50 -8.07
N LYS A 178 -6.35 1.83 -8.15
CA LYS A 178 -7.06 2.62 -9.15
C LYS A 178 -6.30 2.72 -10.48
N PRO A 179 -6.86 2.21 -11.59
CA PRO A 179 -6.25 2.33 -12.90
C PRO A 179 -5.94 3.76 -13.32
N GLU A 180 -6.82 4.71 -13.00
CA GLU A 180 -6.70 6.12 -13.40
C GLU A 180 -5.44 6.75 -12.80
N VAL A 181 -5.15 6.45 -11.52
CA VAL A 181 -3.94 6.92 -10.83
C VAL A 181 -2.70 6.25 -11.42
N ILE A 182 -2.73 4.93 -11.57
CA ILE A 182 -1.62 4.14 -12.12
C ILE A 182 -1.25 4.63 -13.52
N HIS A 183 -2.21 4.77 -14.44
CA HIS A 183 -1.96 5.22 -15.81
C HIS A 183 -1.33 6.62 -15.88
N THR A 184 -1.72 7.53 -15.00
CA THR A 184 -1.18 8.90 -14.97
C THR A 184 0.28 8.92 -14.49
N LEU A 185 0.67 7.94 -13.67
CA LEU A 185 2.00 7.84 -13.05
C LEU A 185 2.99 6.98 -13.84
N MET A 186 2.57 6.32 -14.93
CA MET A 186 3.48 5.53 -15.76
C MET A 186 4.52 6.44 -16.43
N ASN A 187 5.71 6.52 -15.82
CA ASN A 187 6.89 7.18 -16.35
C ASN A 187 8.14 6.32 -16.07
N GLU A 188 9.30 6.71 -16.61
CA GLU A 188 10.51 5.87 -16.54
C GLU A 188 11.13 5.77 -15.15
N SER A 189 10.91 6.76 -14.27
CA SER A 189 11.55 6.82 -12.94
C SER A 189 10.76 6.12 -11.83
N LEU A 190 9.42 6.08 -11.93
CA LEU A 190 8.55 5.52 -10.90
C LEU A 190 8.00 4.15 -11.32
N LYS A 191 8.28 3.12 -10.52
CA LYS A 191 7.71 1.79 -10.75
C LYS A 191 6.34 1.69 -10.09
N VAL A 192 5.30 1.73 -10.91
CA VAL A 192 3.91 1.60 -10.44
C VAL A 192 3.45 0.14 -10.49
N TYR A 193 2.73 -0.30 -9.46
CA TYR A 193 2.10 -1.61 -9.39
C TYR A 193 0.64 -1.47 -8.97
N ILE A 194 -0.25 -2.09 -9.73
CA ILE A 194 -1.67 -2.11 -9.40
C ILE A 194 -1.95 -3.22 -8.37
N MET A 195 -2.67 -2.91 -7.29
CA MET A 195 -3.18 -3.94 -6.37
C MET A 195 -4.30 -4.73 -7.05
N ASP A 196 -4.28 -6.06 -6.94
CA ASP A 196 -5.28 -6.90 -7.60
C ASP A 196 -6.69 -6.69 -7.04
N GLN A 197 -7.56 -6.11 -7.85
CA GLN A 197 -8.97 -5.93 -7.54
C GLN A 197 -9.84 -6.39 -8.71
N SER A 198 -11.07 -6.85 -8.42
CA SER A 198 -11.98 -7.40 -9.43
C SER A 198 -12.15 -6.48 -10.66
N TYR A 199 -12.21 -5.17 -10.42
CA TYR A 199 -12.45 -4.18 -11.46
C TYR A 199 -11.24 -3.85 -12.32
N ASN A 200 -10.03 -4.19 -11.90
CA ASN A 200 -8.82 -3.86 -12.66
C ASN A 200 -8.13 -5.09 -13.28
N ARG A 201 -8.64 -6.31 -13.07
CA ARG A 201 -8.08 -7.58 -13.60
C ARG A 201 -8.04 -7.68 -15.13
N HIS A 202 -8.89 -6.92 -15.82
CA HIS A 202 -8.94 -6.90 -17.28
C HIS A 202 -7.81 -6.06 -17.90
N LEU A 203 -7.06 -5.32 -17.08
CA LEU A 203 -5.98 -4.44 -17.52
C LEU A 203 -4.63 -5.18 -17.48
N ASN A 204 -3.83 -4.95 -18.53
CA ASN A 204 -2.48 -5.47 -18.63
C ASN A 204 -1.47 -4.47 -18.03
N LEU A 205 -1.44 -4.41 -16.69
CA LEU A 205 -0.56 -3.53 -15.90
C LEU A 205 0.34 -4.36 -14.97
N PRO A 206 1.53 -3.87 -14.60
CA PRO A 206 2.34 -4.47 -13.54
C PRO A 206 1.52 -4.56 -12.25
N ARG A 207 1.51 -5.73 -11.61
CA ARG A 207 0.53 -6.06 -10.57
C ARG A 207 1.19 -6.68 -9.36
N ILE A 208 0.61 -6.41 -8.19
CA ILE A 208 0.85 -7.17 -6.97
C ILE A 208 -0.42 -7.94 -6.61
N LEU A 209 -0.27 -9.26 -6.44
CA LEU A 209 -1.39 -10.15 -6.08
C LEU A 209 -1.49 -10.29 -4.56
N GLU A 210 -0.34 -10.42 -3.91
CA GLU A 210 -0.20 -10.54 -2.46
C GLU A 210 1.04 -9.77 -2.01
N TRP A 211 1.00 -9.20 -0.80
CA TRP A 211 2.10 -8.36 -0.29
C TRP A 211 3.45 -9.08 -0.17
N THR A 212 3.43 -10.41 0.01
CA THR A 212 4.64 -11.24 0.00
C THR A 212 5.40 -11.23 -1.33
N ASP A 213 4.78 -10.85 -2.44
CA ASP A 213 5.45 -10.73 -3.74
C ASP A 213 6.37 -9.50 -3.83
N LEU A 214 6.20 -8.51 -2.96
CA LEU A 214 6.99 -7.29 -2.99
C LEU A 214 8.49 -7.55 -2.85
N HIS A 215 8.90 -8.50 -2.00
CA HIS A 215 10.30 -8.88 -1.87
C HIS A 215 10.88 -9.43 -3.18
N LYS A 216 10.08 -10.15 -3.98
CA LYS A 216 10.51 -10.65 -5.29
C LYS A 216 10.66 -9.51 -6.29
N ILE A 217 9.71 -8.55 -6.27
CA ILE A 217 9.75 -7.35 -7.11
C ILE A 217 11.04 -6.56 -6.85
N ILE A 218 11.34 -6.29 -5.58
CA ILE A 218 12.53 -5.54 -5.18
C ILE A 218 13.81 -6.27 -5.57
N ASN A 219 13.88 -7.59 -5.38
CA ASN A 219 15.08 -8.37 -5.68
C ASN A 219 15.34 -8.53 -7.18
N ASN A 220 14.30 -8.69 -8.01
CA ASN A 220 14.42 -8.79 -9.47
C ASN A 220 14.74 -7.45 -10.14
N ALA A 221 14.40 -6.35 -9.50
CA ALA A 221 14.74 -5.00 -9.96
C ALA A 221 16.22 -4.64 -9.81
N LYS A 222 16.99 -5.42 -9.04
CA LYS A 222 18.44 -5.22 -8.91
C LYS A 222 19.11 -5.68 -10.22
N PRO A 223 19.96 -4.85 -10.85
CA PRO A 223 20.72 -5.32 -12.00
C PRO A 223 21.56 -6.52 -11.56
N VAL A 224 21.40 -7.65 -12.26
CA VAL A 224 22.33 -8.78 -12.14
C VAL A 224 23.69 -8.22 -12.49
N LYS A 225 24.58 -8.09 -11.49
CA LYS A 225 25.97 -7.71 -11.74
C LYS A 225 26.57 -8.81 -12.60
N THR A 226 26.79 -8.51 -13.88
CA THR A 226 27.69 -9.29 -14.71
C THR A 226 29.07 -9.21 -14.05
N ILE A 227 29.55 -10.37 -13.61
CA ILE A 227 30.85 -10.58 -12.96
C ILE A 227 31.97 -10.19 -13.94
#